data_AF-A0A536I9F9-F1
#
_entry.id   AF-A0A536I9F9-F1
#
_cell.length_a   1.000
_cell.length_b   1.000
_cell.length_c   1.000
_cell.angle_alpha   90.00
_cell.angle_beta   90.00
_cell.angle_gamma   90.00
#
_symmetry.space_group_name_H-M   'P 1'
#
loop_
_entity.id
_entity.type
_entity.pdbx_description
1 polymer ?
#
loop_
_entity_poly.entity_id
_entity_poly.type
_entity_poly.pdbx_seq_one_letter_code
_entity_poly.pdbx_strand_id
1 'polypeptide(L)'
;MVVSSDARARSLAASVHIPAFAGLAALERRELDPTERLTEARRVALATIASEGPRPRVSLRRTLAVASSLFAAGAILLAVVAPYATVVVAPATSPLGPVEFDLRAGPGGDIAAQTLTAPINGRISGPATGSRTEESKAVGLERFTNLTTSEIRIPKGTVVRTSDNIFFQTTEEKMLARSILQPFFISQVQVAIEAIDPGPRGNVGPDRITSGSSSQYSVTNPAATAGGDTKKIPVVTQSDYDATVARSEKELEVQGAAQLETWRKAATKDNAVYGTATRRTGITPPTDVVGKDAPTATFDLAVTGTATGYTVVAVEPKRTAVARLRATAPSENDIDETGAVVQNVLGPTVGDDGVRWRVSVRAQQFARPNLPQLSAALAGHPFEESVPIASARGFRVVRVGIWPGWWPRLPLLDSRITIELAPPVAAGSQ
;
A
#
# COMPACT_ATOMS: atom_id res chain seq x y z
N MET A 1 -85.61 75.94 45.66
CA MET A 1 -84.49 74.98 45.66
C MET A 1 -85.08 73.59 45.74
N VAL A 2 -84.61 72.64 44.93
CA VAL A 2 -85.15 71.27 44.88
C VAL A 2 -84.02 70.27 45.16
N VAL A 3 -84.26 69.26 45.99
CA VAL A 3 -83.34 68.13 46.18
C VAL A 3 -84.06 66.87 45.74
N SER A 4 -83.60 66.23 44.68
CA SER A 4 -84.22 65.01 44.13
C SER A 4 -83.17 64.15 43.45
N SER A 5 -83.25 62.83 43.64
CA SER A 5 -82.39 61.89 42.91
C SER A 5 -82.77 61.77 41.43
N ASP A 6 -84.03 62.06 41.08
CA ASP A 6 -84.55 61.95 39.71
C ASP A 6 -84.03 63.09 38.81
N ALA A 7 -83.36 62.70 37.73
CA ALA A 7 -82.79 63.63 36.75
C ALA A 7 -83.84 64.44 35.99
N ARG A 8 -85.05 63.91 35.74
CA ARG A 8 -86.12 64.65 35.04
C ARG A 8 -86.70 65.76 35.91
N ALA A 9 -86.88 65.50 37.19
CA ALA A 9 -87.32 66.50 38.15
C ALA A 9 -86.30 67.64 38.27
N ARG A 10 -85.01 67.31 38.27
CA ARG A 10 -83.92 68.29 38.30
C ARG A 10 -83.81 69.10 37.01
N SER A 11 -83.98 68.48 35.83
CA SER A 11 -83.95 69.21 34.56
C SER A 11 -85.14 70.19 34.41
N LEU A 12 -86.32 69.83 34.93
CA LEU A 12 -87.48 70.72 34.97
C LEU A 12 -87.23 71.91 35.91
N ALA A 13 -86.71 71.68 37.11
CA ALA A 13 -86.34 72.76 38.04
C ALA A 13 -85.27 73.70 37.44
N ALA A 14 -84.28 73.14 36.74
CA ALA A 14 -83.27 73.91 36.03
C ALA A 14 -83.85 74.74 34.88
N SER A 15 -84.88 74.25 34.17
CA SER A 15 -85.52 74.98 33.07
C SER A 15 -86.23 76.27 33.51
N VAL A 16 -86.61 76.36 34.79
CA VAL A 16 -87.26 77.53 35.42
C VAL A 16 -86.33 78.28 36.38
N HIS A 17 -85.01 78.08 36.27
CA HIS A 17 -83.98 78.79 37.04
C HIS A 17 -84.05 78.56 38.56
N ILE A 18 -84.58 77.40 39.00
CA ILE A 18 -84.56 77.00 40.41
C ILE A 18 -83.36 76.06 40.64
N PRO A 19 -82.43 76.37 41.57
CA PRO A 19 -81.30 75.50 41.85
C PRO A 19 -81.77 74.13 42.34
N ALA A 20 -81.26 73.08 41.69
CA ALA A 20 -81.61 71.70 41.93
C ALA A 20 -80.35 70.86 42.26
N PHE A 21 -80.44 69.99 43.25
CA PHE A 21 -79.32 69.17 43.73
C PHE A 21 -79.70 67.69 43.71
N ALA A 22 -78.74 66.83 43.34
CA ALA A 22 -78.95 65.37 43.23
C ALA A 22 -79.18 64.66 44.59
N GLY A 23 -78.82 65.31 45.69
CA GLY A 23 -78.97 64.79 47.04
C GLY A 23 -78.49 65.79 48.10
N LEU A 24 -78.73 65.48 49.38
CA LEU A 24 -78.34 66.35 50.49
C LEU A 24 -76.82 66.58 50.57
N ALA A 25 -76.00 65.56 50.26
CA ALA A 25 -74.55 65.71 50.20
C ALA A 25 -74.09 66.67 49.09
N ALA A 26 -74.78 66.69 47.95
CA ALA A 26 -74.48 67.60 46.85
C ALA A 26 -74.90 69.05 47.17
N LEU A 27 -76.00 69.21 47.91
CA LEU A 27 -76.42 70.51 48.45
C LEU A 27 -75.38 71.06 49.44
N GLU A 28 -74.91 70.22 50.36
CA GLU A 28 -73.95 70.60 51.40
C GLU A 28 -72.60 71.04 50.80
N ARG A 29 -72.17 70.38 49.71
CA ARG A 29 -70.96 70.74 48.94
C ARG A 29 -71.18 71.85 47.92
N ARG A 30 -72.42 72.33 47.73
CA ARG A 30 -72.83 73.20 46.61
C ARG A 30 -72.34 72.67 45.25
N GLU A 31 -72.33 71.35 45.07
CA GLU A 31 -72.02 70.71 43.80
C GLU A 31 -73.26 70.85 42.88
N LEU A 32 -73.16 71.78 41.93
CA LEU A 32 -74.21 72.06 40.96
C LEU A 32 -74.36 70.89 39.96
N ASP A 33 -75.61 70.60 39.60
CA ASP A 33 -76.02 69.47 38.78
C ASP A 33 -75.51 69.59 37.32
N PRO A 34 -74.89 68.53 36.74
CA PRO A 34 -74.45 68.48 35.34
C PRO A 34 -75.50 68.80 34.27
N THR A 35 -76.79 68.81 34.63
CA THR A 35 -77.90 69.09 33.70
C THR A 35 -78.18 70.58 33.48
N GLU A 36 -77.47 71.48 34.15
CA GLU A 36 -77.58 72.93 33.92
C GLU A 36 -77.07 73.28 32.51
N ARG A 37 -77.94 73.82 31.64
CA ARG A 37 -77.53 74.28 30.31
C ARG A 37 -76.57 75.46 30.46
N LEU A 38 -75.28 75.22 30.19
CA LEU A 38 -74.23 76.23 30.23
C LEU A 38 -74.59 77.43 29.33
N THR A 39 -74.77 78.59 29.95
CA THR A 39 -74.96 79.88 29.29
C THR A 39 -73.77 80.21 28.38
N GLU A 40 -74.04 80.93 27.30
CA GLU A 40 -73.07 81.23 26.24
C GLU A 40 -71.80 81.91 26.78
N ALA A 41 -71.95 82.80 27.77
CA ALA A 41 -70.84 83.45 28.48
C ALA A 41 -69.89 82.44 29.19
N ARG A 42 -70.42 81.32 29.68
CA ARG A 42 -69.62 80.31 30.40
C ARG A 42 -68.96 79.31 29.45
N ARG A 43 -69.53 79.11 28.26
CA ARG A 43 -68.85 78.41 27.15
C ARG A 43 -67.63 79.19 26.67
N VAL A 44 -67.71 80.52 26.60
CA VAL A 44 -66.56 81.37 26.29
C VAL A 44 -65.50 81.30 27.38
N ALA A 45 -65.89 81.28 28.66
CA ALA A 45 -64.96 81.13 29.78
C ALA A 45 -64.23 79.77 29.82
N LEU A 46 -64.89 78.68 29.43
CA LEU A 46 -64.24 77.37 29.31
C LEU A 46 -63.38 77.27 28.04
N ALA A 47 -63.78 77.92 26.94
CA ALA A 47 -62.97 78.02 25.72
C ALA A 47 -61.70 78.86 25.95
N THR A 48 -61.76 79.93 26.76
CA THR A 48 -60.55 80.70 27.14
C THR A 48 -59.62 79.88 28.02
N ILE A 49 -60.12 79.13 29.01
CA ILE A 49 -59.29 78.23 29.84
C ILE A 49 -58.65 77.11 28.99
N ALA A 50 -59.37 76.54 28.01
CA ALA A 50 -58.81 75.53 27.10
C ALA A 50 -57.77 76.11 26.12
N SER A 51 -57.85 77.39 25.78
CA SER A 51 -56.86 78.09 24.96
C SER A 51 -55.59 78.50 25.72
N GLU A 52 -55.63 78.44 27.06
CA GLU A 52 -54.55 78.78 28.00
C GLU A 52 -53.99 77.55 28.73
N GLY A 53 -54.12 76.35 28.15
CA GLY A 53 -53.25 75.24 28.54
C GLY A 53 -51.79 75.65 28.31
N PRO A 54 -50.84 75.35 29.24
CA PRO A 54 -49.46 75.78 29.08
C PRO A 54 -48.91 75.16 27.79
N ARG A 55 -48.81 75.97 26.73
CA ARG A 55 -48.04 75.60 25.54
C ARG A 55 -46.66 75.25 26.08
N PRO A 56 -46.16 74.00 25.97
CA PRO A 56 -44.81 73.72 26.39
C PRO A 56 -43.93 74.58 25.50
N ARG A 57 -43.41 75.68 26.06
CA ARG A 57 -42.35 76.45 25.44
C ARG A 57 -41.15 75.52 25.49
N VAL A 58 -41.01 74.67 24.48
CA VAL A 58 -39.83 73.84 24.34
C VAL A 58 -38.69 74.82 24.13
N SER A 59 -37.92 75.08 25.18
CA SER A 59 -36.84 76.04 25.09
C SER A 59 -35.85 75.48 24.06
N LEU A 60 -35.42 76.33 23.13
CA LEU A 60 -34.42 75.96 22.13
C LEU A 60 -33.18 75.31 22.79
N ARG A 61 -32.89 75.70 24.04
CA ARG A 61 -31.85 75.10 24.88
C ARG A 61 -32.14 73.65 25.29
N ARG A 62 -33.38 73.31 25.68
CA ARG A 62 -33.76 71.92 26.03
C ARG A 62 -33.82 71.02 24.80
N THR A 63 -34.34 71.51 23.66
CA THR A 63 -34.30 70.71 22.41
C THR A 63 -32.87 70.47 21.95
N LEU A 64 -32.01 71.48 22.01
CA LEU A 64 -30.59 71.36 21.65
C LEU A 64 -29.84 70.43 22.61
N ALA A 65 -30.14 70.46 23.92
CA ALA A 65 -29.54 69.56 24.90
C ALA A 65 -29.98 68.09 24.74
N VAL A 66 -31.26 67.86 24.41
CA VAL A 66 -31.75 66.51 24.13
C VAL A 66 -31.20 65.99 22.80
N ALA A 67 -31.18 66.83 21.76
CA ALA A 67 -30.61 66.48 20.46
C ALA A 67 -29.11 66.19 20.56
N SER A 68 -28.34 66.98 21.32
CA SER A 68 -26.92 66.72 21.54
C SER A 68 -26.69 65.44 22.35
N SER A 69 -27.51 65.14 23.35
CA SER A 69 -27.45 63.88 24.10
C SER A 69 -27.76 62.67 23.23
N LEU A 70 -28.79 62.75 22.36
CA LEU A 70 -29.13 61.67 21.43
C LEU A 70 -28.04 61.48 20.36
N PHE A 71 -27.47 62.58 19.87
CA PHE A 71 -26.35 62.53 18.93
C PHE A 71 -25.11 61.92 19.59
N ALA A 72 -24.80 62.31 20.83
CA ALA A 72 -23.70 61.73 21.59
C ALA A 72 -23.92 60.24 21.87
N ALA A 73 -25.12 59.84 22.30
CA ALA A 73 -25.47 58.43 22.49
C ALA A 73 -25.41 57.63 21.18
N GLY A 74 -25.89 58.20 20.08
CA GLY A 74 -25.80 57.62 18.75
C GLY A 74 -24.36 57.50 18.26
N ALA A 75 -23.52 58.51 18.50
CA ALA A 75 -22.10 58.49 18.17
C ALA A 75 -21.32 57.46 18.99
N ILE A 76 -21.63 57.32 20.28
CA ILE A 76 -21.06 56.28 21.15
C ILE A 76 -21.50 54.89 20.68
N LEU A 77 -22.78 54.71 20.38
CA LEU A 77 -23.30 53.43 19.89
C LEU A 77 -22.66 53.07 18.54
N LEU A 78 -22.51 54.05 17.64
CA LEU A 78 -21.83 53.86 16.36
C LEU A 78 -20.33 53.56 16.56
N ALA A 79 -19.68 54.22 17.51
CA ALA A 79 -18.30 53.92 17.94
C ALA A 79 -18.11 52.50 18.49
N VAL A 80 -19.14 51.92 19.11
CA VAL A 80 -19.09 50.53 19.63
C VAL A 80 -19.39 49.51 18.52
N VAL A 81 -20.34 49.81 17.64
CA VAL A 81 -20.91 48.82 16.70
C VAL A 81 -20.31 48.89 15.30
N ALA A 82 -19.83 50.05 14.86
CA ALA A 82 -19.31 50.25 13.50
C ALA A 82 -17.89 49.70 13.26
N PRO A 83 -16.95 49.74 14.22
CA PRO A 83 -15.62 49.21 13.97
C PRO A 83 -15.65 47.72 13.71
N TYR A 84 -14.87 47.28 12.73
CA TYR A 84 -14.63 45.88 12.42
C TYR A 84 -13.14 45.65 12.18
N ALA A 85 -12.64 44.49 12.57
CA ALA A 85 -11.24 44.13 12.42
C ALA A 85 -11.06 42.71 11.85
N THR A 86 -10.04 42.56 11.02
CA THR A 86 -9.56 41.26 10.54
C THR A 86 -8.15 41.04 11.07
N VAL A 87 -7.95 40.00 11.86
CA VAL A 87 -6.66 39.65 12.45
C VAL A 87 -6.20 38.33 11.82
N VAL A 88 -5.11 38.39 11.05
CA VAL A 88 -4.48 37.20 10.47
C VAL A 88 -3.44 36.71 11.47
N VAL A 89 -3.60 35.48 11.97
CA VAL A 89 -2.69 34.85 12.93
C VAL A 89 -2.13 33.53 12.38
N ALA A 90 -0.87 33.26 12.67
CA ALA A 90 -0.24 31.97 12.41
C ALA A 90 0.03 31.26 13.75
N PRO A 91 -0.31 29.97 13.90
CA PRO A 91 0.01 29.23 15.11
C PRO A 91 1.53 29.04 15.23
N ALA A 92 2.04 29.16 16.45
CA ALA A 92 3.42 28.84 16.79
C ALA A 92 3.60 27.32 16.77
N THR A 93 4.66 26.86 16.10
CA THR A 93 4.94 25.45 15.89
C THR A 93 6.05 24.94 16.80
N SER A 94 5.95 23.68 17.20
CA SER A 94 6.98 22.91 17.88
C SER A 94 7.18 21.57 17.17
N PRO A 95 8.39 20.98 17.20
CA PRO A 95 8.63 19.70 16.53
C PRO A 95 7.92 18.54 17.23
N LEU A 96 7.37 17.61 16.45
CA LEU A 96 6.84 16.33 16.90
C LEU A 96 7.54 15.18 16.16
N GLY A 97 8.12 14.26 16.94
CA GLY A 97 8.94 13.16 16.42
C GLY A 97 10.43 13.53 16.26
N PRO A 98 11.24 12.66 15.64
CA PRO A 98 10.84 11.49 14.88
C PRO A 98 10.26 10.35 15.72
N VAL A 99 9.23 9.68 15.22
CA VAL A 99 8.66 8.45 15.80
C VAL A 99 8.63 7.37 14.72
N GLU A 100 9.05 6.15 15.07
CA GLU A 100 9.03 5.01 14.17
C GLU A 100 7.74 4.22 14.28
N PHE A 101 7.19 3.84 13.12
CA PHE A 101 6.02 2.98 13.02
C PHE A 101 6.29 1.81 12.07
N ASP A 102 5.85 0.63 12.50
CA ASP A 102 5.72 -0.53 11.63
C ASP A 102 4.34 -0.49 10.97
N LEU A 103 4.34 -0.35 9.65
CA LEU A 103 3.13 -0.33 8.83
C LEU A 103 2.98 -1.66 8.11
N ARG A 104 1.73 -2.13 7.98
CA ARG A 104 1.41 -3.33 7.21
C ARG A 104 0.24 -3.09 6.26
N ALA A 105 0.43 -3.46 5.01
CA ALA A 105 -0.63 -3.48 4.01
C ALA A 105 -0.93 -4.92 3.59
N GLY A 106 -2.20 -5.31 3.55
CA GLY A 106 -2.60 -6.68 3.27
C GLY A 106 -3.79 -7.13 4.12
N PRO A 107 -4.17 -8.42 4.04
CA PRO A 107 -5.23 -8.98 4.86
C PRO A 107 -4.96 -8.77 6.36
N GLY A 108 -5.84 -8.03 7.04
CA GLY A 108 -5.70 -7.70 8.46
C GLY A 108 -4.59 -6.69 8.79
N GLY A 109 -4.04 -5.98 7.78
CA GLY A 109 -3.12 -4.87 7.96
C GLY A 109 -3.85 -3.53 8.17
N ASP A 110 -3.08 -2.51 8.56
CA ASP A 110 -3.56 -1.13 8.73
C ASP A 110 -3.94 -0.47 7.41
N ILE A 111 -3.37 -0.97 6.31
CA ILE A 111 -3.53 -0.43 4.97
C ILE A 111 -4.17 -1.49 4.08
N ALA A 112 -5.23 -1.12 3.37
CA ALA A 112 -5.85 -2.00 2.39
C ALA A 112 -4.89 -2.28 1.22
N ALA A 113 -4.78 -3.54 0.81
CA ALA A 113 -4.00 -3.94 -0.35
C ALA A 113 -4.77 -4.95 -1.20
N GLN A 114 -4.60 -4.85 -2.51
CA GLN A 114 -5.06 -5.87 -3.45
C GLN A 114 -3.96 -6.93 -3.62
N THR A 115 -4.31 -8.20 -3.47
CA THR A 115 -3.38 -9.31 -3.71
C THR A 115 -3.32 -9.62 -5.19
N LEU A 116 -2.10 -9.73 -5.74
CA LEU A 116 -1.83 -10.17 -7.10
C LEU A 116 -1.18 -11.54 -7.06
N THR A 117 -1.71 -12.50 -7.81
CA THR A 117 -1.16 -13.85 -7.92
C THR A 117 -1.01 -14.23 -9.37
N ALA A 118 0.14 -14.79 -9.74
CA ALA A 118 0.37 -15.33 -11.07
C ALA A 118 1.21 -16.62 -11.01
N PRO A 119 0.90 -17.62 -11.86
CA PRO A 119 1.79 -18.76 -12.04
C PRO A 119 3.08 -18.28 -12.73
N ILE A 120 4.22 -18.79 -12.27
CA ILE A 120 5.53 -18.53 -12.85
C ILE A 120 6.21 -19.87 -13.18
N ASN A 121 6.91 -19.90 -14.32
CA ASN A 121 7.59 -21.09 -14.80
C ASN A 121 9.04 -20.73 -15.13
N GLY A 122 9.97 -21.57 -14.70
CA GLY A 122 11.39 -21.44 -14.96
C GLY A 122 11.99 -22.75 -15.46
N ARG A 123 13.20 -22.66 -15.99
CA ARG A 123 13.98 -23.82 -16.42
C ARG A 123 15.40 -23.68 -15.92
N ILE A 124 15.90 -24.73 -15.29
CA ILE A 124 17.27 -24.79 -14.80
C ILE A 124 17.99 -25.97 -15.43
N SER A 125 19.25 -25.76 -15.83
CA SER A 125 20.08 -26.81 -16.43
C SER A 125 21.18 -27.25 -15.47
N GLY A 126 21.41 -28.56 -15.40
CA GLY A 126 22.40 -29.22 -14.55
C GLY A 126 23.37 -30.09 -15.35
N PRO A 127 24.61 -30.28 -14.88
CA PRO A 127 25.55 -31.21 -15.49
C PRO A 127 25.18 -32.66 -15.14
N ALA A 128 25.29 -33.58 -16.09
CA ALA A 128 25.17 -35.02 -15.84
C ALA A 128 26.58 -35.61 -15.66
N THR A 129 26.97 -35.89 -14.42
CA THR A 129 28.34 -36.31 -14.08
C THR A 129 28.51 -37.82 -14.01
N GLY A 130 27.40 -38.55 -13.89
CA GLY A 130 27.40 -40.01 -13.94
C GLY A 130 27.76 -40.53 -15.32
N SER A 131 28.15 -41.81 -15.39
CA SER A 131 28.29 -42.50 -16.67
C SER A 131 27.84 -43.95 -16.55
N ARG A 132 27.21 -44.47 -17.61
CA ARG A 132 27.06 -45.90 -17.83
C ARG A 132 27.95 -46.34 -18.98
N THR A 133 28.49 -47.54 -18.87
CA THR A 133 29.29 -48.14 -19.92
C THR A 133 28.44 -49.08 -20.74
N GLU A 134 28.55 -48.97 -22.06
CA GLU A 134 27.97 -49.91 -23.02
C GLU A 134 29.11 -50.54 -23.81
N GLU A 135 29.24 -51.87 -23.70
CA GLU A 135 30.35 -52.61 -24.29
C GLU A 135 29.86 -53.53 -25.41
N SER A 136 30.56 -53.55 -26.53
CA SER A 136 30.30 -54.47 -27.64
C SER A 136 31.39 -55.54 -27.70
N LYS A 137 31.02 -56.73 -28.19
CA LYS A 137 31.93 -57.85 -28.34
C LYS A 137 32.64 -57.79 -29.68
N ALA A 138 33.92 -58.14 -29.69
CA ALA A 138 34.66 -58.30 -30.93
C ALA A 138 34.22 -59.58 -31.66
N VAL A 139 34.10 -59.49 -32.97
CA VAL A 139 33.76 -60.60 -33.85
C VAL A 139 34.85 -60.82 -34.88
N GLY A 140 34.95 -62.04 -35.39
CA GLY A 140 35.91 -62.38 -36.43
C GLY A 140 35.65 -63.77 -37.03
N LEU A 141 36.58 -64.18 -37.89
CA LEU A 141 36.57 -65.50 -38.53
C LEU A 141 37.85 -66.24 -38.15
N GLU A 142 37.70 -67.41 -37.55
CA GLU A 142 38.81 -68.32 -37.22
C GLU A 142 38.98 -69.37 -38.29
N ARG A 143 40.22 -69.71 -38.62
CA ARG A 143 40.54 -70.85 -39.48
C ARG A 143 40.95 -72.03 -38.63
N PHE A 144 40.16 -73.08 -38.70
CA PHE A 144 40.45 -74.38 -38.11
C PHE A 144 41.11 -75.27 -39.15
N THR A 145 42.17 -75.97 -38.77
CA THR A 145 42.94 -76.88 -39.65
C THR A 145 42.94 -78.28 -39.05
N ASN A 146 42.50 -79.29 -39.80
CA ASN A 146 42.41 -80.67 -39.30
C ASN A 146 43.79 -81.33 -39.29
N LEU A 147 44.24 -81.77 -38.12
CA LEU A 147 45.51 -82.47 -37.95
C LEU A 147 45.35 -84.00 -37.94
N THR A 148 44.15 -84.50 -38.27
CA THR A 148 43.80 -85.93 -38.27
C THR A 148 43.19 -86.37 -39.60
N THR A 149 43.05 -87.69 -39.78
CA THR A 149 42.38 -88.33 -40.92
C THR A 149 40.90 -88.63 -40.65
N SER A 150 40.35 -88.13 -39.54
CA SER A 150 38.93 -88.25 -39.17
C SER A 150 38.22 -86.92 -39.33
N GLU A 151 36.92 -86.96 -39.61
CA GLU A 151 36.09 -85.76 -39.59
C GLU A 151 35.91 -85.27 -38.14
N ILE A 152 35.99 -83.96 -37.94
CA ILE A 152 35.88 -83.33 -36.63
C ILE A 152 34.68 -82.38 -36.64
N ARG A 153 33.79 -82.52 -35.66
CA ARG A 153 32.69 -81.58 -35.44
C ARG A 153 33.16 -80.43 -34.56
N ILE A 154 32.99 -79.20 -35.02
CA ILE A 154 33.23 -77.99 -34.23
C ILE A 154 31.85 -77.46 -33.79
N PRO A 155 31.37 -77.78 -32.59
CA PRO A 155 30.08 -77.29 -32.13
C PRO A 155 30.11 -75.78 -31.92
N LYS A 156 28.93 -75.16 -31.96
CA LYS A 156 28.73 -73.80 -31.46
C LYS A 156 29.14 -73.72 -29.98
N GLY A 157 29.81 -72.66 -29.57
CA GLY A 157 30.32 -72.47 -28.20
C GLY A 157 31.69 -73.11 -27.95
N THR A 158 32.38 -73.58 -28.99
CA THR A 158 33.77 -74.05 -28.86
C THR A 158 34.66 -72.87 -28.49
N VAL A 159 35.39 -72.98 -27.39
CA VAL A 159 36.27 -71.90 -26.89
C VAL A 159 37.65 -71.98 -27.53
N VAL A 160 38.14 -70.84 -28.02
CA VAL A 160 39.50 -70.62 -28.51
C VAL A 160 40.11 -69.42 -27.80
N ARG A 161 41.44 -69.35 -27.70
CA ARG A 161 42.11 -68.27 -26.96
C ARG A 161 43.43 -67.82 -27.56
N THR A 162 43.81 -66.59 -27.20
CA THR A 162 45.15 -66.05 -27.45
C THR A 162 46.15 -66.47 -26.37
N SER A 163 47.44 -66.21 -26.61
CA SER A 163 48.50 -66.33 -25.60
C SER A 163 48.27 -65.44 -24.37
N ASP A 164 47.56 -64.33 -24.56
CA ASP A 164 47.32 -63.30 -23.55
C ASP A 164 46.02 -63.57 -22.75
N ASN A 165 45.48 -64.79 -22.84
CA ASN A 165 44.25 -65.23 -22.18
C ASN A 165 43.00 -64.41 -22.56
N ILE A 166 42.89 -64.03 -23.83
CA ILE A 166 41.65 -63.48 -24.39
C ILE A 166 40.87 -64.65 -25.01
N PHE A 167 39.61 -64.82 -24.61
CA PHE A 167 38.79 -65.96 -24.99
C PHE A 167 37.71 -65.57 -26.01
N PHE A 168 37.51 -66.45 -26.98
CA PHE A 168 36.49 -66.35 -28.00
C PHE A 168 35.70 -67.66 -28.07
N GLN A 169 34.46 -67.59 -28.51
CA GLN A 169 33.60 -68.75 -28.71
C GLN A 169 33.08 -68.78 -30.15
N THR A 170 32.95 -69.98 -30.72
CA THR A 170 32.32 -70.16 -32.04
C THR A 170 30.82 -69.83 -31.98
N THR A 171 30.34 -69.06 -32.94
CA THR A 171 28.92 -68.63 -33.01
C THR A 171 28.05 -69.57 -33.83
N GLU A 172 28.69 -70.42 -34.64
CA GLU A 172 28.08 -71.40 -35.53
C GLU A 172 28.75 -72.78 -35.35
N GLU A 173 28.03 -73.82 -35.75
CA GLU A 173 28.57 -75.17 -35.83
C GLU A 173 29.07 -75.43 -37.26
N LYS A 174 30.26 -76.03 -37.39
CA LYS A 174 30.81 -76.45 -38.68
C LYS A 174 31.48 -77.81 -38.59
N MET A 175 31.40 -78.56 -39.69
CA MET A 175 32.12 -79.81 -39.87
C MET A 175 33.46 -79.53 -40.53
N LEU A 176 34.52 -80.03 -39.91
CA LEU A 176 35.89 -79.97 -40.43
C LEU A 176 36.21 -81.33 -41.05
N ALA A 177 36.23 -81.39 -42.38
CA ALA A 177 36.46 -82.63 -43.12
C ALA A 177 37.82 -83.25 -42.77
N ARG A 178 37.96 -84.56 -42.98
CA ARG A 178 39.23 -85.28 -42.78
C ARG A 178 40.35 -84.76 -43.68
N SER A 179 41.57 -84.70 -43.16
CA SER A 179 42.77 -84.52 -43.98
C SER A 179 43.19 -85.85 -44.63
N ILE A 180 43.70 -85.81 -45.85
CA ILE A 180 44.09 -86.99 -46.64
C ILE A 180 45.60 -86.96 -46.86
N LEU A 181 46.28 -88.09 -46.65
CA LEU A 181 47.73 -88.19 -46.81
C LEU A 181 48.16 -88.47 -48.26
N GLN A 182 47.29 -89.11 -49.05
CA GLN A 182 47.53 -89.41 -50.48
C GLN A 182 46.22 -89.28 -51.30
N PRO A 183 46.10 -88.26 -52.18
CA PRO A 183 47.01 -87.11 -52.31
C PRO A 183 47.03 -86.29 -51.02
N PHE A 184 48.15 -85.60 -50.76
CA PHE A 184 48.30 -84.79 -49.54
C PHE A 184 47.36 -83.57 -49.61
N PHE A 185 46.35 -83.55 -48.75
CA PHE A 185 45.37 -82.48 -48.65
C PHE A 185 45.02 -82.21 -47.18
N ILE A 186 45.30 -81.00 -46.71
CA ILE A 186 44.96 -80.55 -45.35
C ILE A 186 43.61 -79.84 -45.40
N SER A 187 42.63 -80.34 -44.65
CA SER A 187 41.32 -79.71 -44.58
C SER A 187 41.34 -78.48 -43.68
N GLN A 188 40.69 -77.40 -44.15
CA GLN A 188 40.52 -76.16 -43.41
C GLN A 188 39.08 -75.67 -43.52
N VAL A 189 38.58 -75.04 -42.45
CA VAL A 189 37.27 -74.37 -42.46
C VAL A 189 37.35 -73.06 -41.69
N GLN A 190 36.65 -72.04 -42.18
CA GLN A 190 36.48 -70.79 -41.45
C GLN A 190 35.19 -70.84 -40.62
N VAL A 191 35.27 -70.47 -39.34
CA VAL A 191 34.15 -70.47 -38.40
C VAL A 191 34.05 -69.09 -37.77
N ALA A 192 32.85 -68.52 -37.73
CA ALA A 192 32.61 -67.27 -37.05
C ALA A 192 32.79 -67.39 -35.53
N ILE A 193 33.45 -66.39 -34.95
CA ILE A 193 33.71 -66.29 -33.51
C ILE A 193 33.27 -64.94 -32.95
N GLU A 194 33.02 -64.95 -31.64
CA GLU A 194 32.70 -63.78 -30.84
C GLU A 194 33.51 -63.82 -29.55
N ALA A 195 34.01 -62.67 -29.10
CA ALA A 195 34.68 -62.54 -27.81
C ALA A 195 33.74 -62.91 -26.65
N ILE A 196 34.27 -63.64 -25.65
CA ILE A 196 33.50 -63.97 -24.45
C ILE A 196 33.27 -62.69 -23.63
N ASP A 197 34.36 -61.98 -23.34
CA ASP A 197 34.33 -60.71 -22.63
C ASP A 197 34.15 -59.55 -23.63
N PRO A 198 33.17 -58.65 -23.42
CA PRO A 198 33.00 -57.48 -24.25
C PRO A 198 34.11 -56.43 -24.03
N GLY A 199 34.21 -55.48 -24.95
CA GLY A 199 35.17 -54.38 -24.90
C GLY A 199 36.34 -54.52 -25.88
N PRO A 200 37.23 -53.50 -25.93
CA PRO A 200 38.28 -53.38 -26.94
C PRO A 200 39.38 -54.43 -26.82
N ARG A 201 39.49 -55.12 -25.68
CA ARG A 201 40.45 -56.22 -25.48
C ARG A 201 40.19 -57.39 -26.42
N GLY A 202 38.96 -57.57 -26.87
CA GLY A 202 38.61 -58.60 -27.84
C GLY A 202 39.13 -58.31 -29.26
N ASN A 203 39.61 -57.11 -29.56
CA ASN A 203 40.19 -56.77 -30.86
C ASN A 203 41.66 -57.18 -30.90
N VAL A 204 41.93 -58.33 -31.52
CA VAL A 204 43.27 -58.90 -31.61
C VAL A 204 43.72 -58.90 -33.06
N GLY A 205 45.01 -58.65 -33.29
CA GLY A 205 45.61 -58.69 -34.62
C GLY A 205 45.58 -60.09 -35.24
N PRO A 206 45.92 -60.23 -36.54
CA PRO A 206 46.01 -61.53 -37.20
C PRO A 206 46.99 -62.47 -36.49
N ASP A 207 46.72 -63.77 -36.56
CA ASP A 207 47.51 -64.89 -36.02
C ASP A 207 47.80 -64.83 -34.51
N ARG A 208 46.95 -64.15 -33.73
CA ARG A 208 47.02 -64.06 -32.27
C ARG A 208 46.19 -65.12 -31.54
N ILE A 209 45.15 -65.65 -32.18
CA ILE A 209 44.29 -66.70 -31.64
C ILE A 209 44.86 -68.04 -32.10
N THR A 210 45.58 -68.72 -31.20
CA THR A 210 46.42 -69.87 -31.55
C THR A 210 46.10 -71.13 -30.76
N SER A 211 45.28 -71.03 -29.72
CA SER A 211 44.96 -72.15 -28.83
C SER A 211 43.51 -72.58 -29.00
N GLY A 212 43.31 -73.82 -29.46
CA GLY A 212 42.00 -74.49 -29.53
C GLY A 212 41.73 -75.37 -28.31
N SER A 213 40.52 -75.94 -28.24
CA SER A 213 40.09 -76.81 -27.13
C SER A 213 40.47 -78.29 -27.31
N SER A 214 41.02 -78.67 -28.47
CA SER A 214 41.48 -80.03 -28.78
C SER A 214 42.81 -80.01 -29.51
N SER A 215 43.62 -81.04 -29.33
CA SER A 215 44.88 -81.25 -30.08
C SER A 215 44.68 -81.84 -31.48
N GLN A 216 43.44 -82.18 -31.86
CA GLN A 216 43.11 -82.78 -33.16
C GLN A 216 43.03 -81.76 -34.30
N TYR A 217 43.00 -80.46 -33.98
CA TYR A 217 42.99 -79.37 -34.95
C TYR A 217 43.84 -78.21 -34.44
N SER A 218 44.35 -77.37 -35.34
CA SER A 218 44.95 -76.08 -34.99
C SER A 218 44.00 -74.92 -35.32
N VAL A 219 44.12 -73.83 -34.58
CA VAL A 219 43.32 -72.61 -34.75
C VAL A 219 44.25 -71.45 -35.06
N THR A 220 43.88 -70.64 -36.05
CA THR A 220 44.58 -69.39 -36.40
C THR A 220 43.56 -68.37 -36.89
N ASN A 221 43.66 -67.11 -36.49
CA ASN A 221 42.82 -66.04 -37.03
C ASN A 221 43.50 -65.36 -38.22
N PRO A 222 43.07 -65.58 -39.47
CA PRO A 222 43.76 -65.02 -40.63
C PRO A 222 43.64 -63.49 -40.73
N ALA A 223 42.59 -62.93 -40.11
CA ALA A 223 42.30 -61.52 -40.05
C ALA A 223 42.13 -61.08 -38.59
N ALA A 224 42.30 -59.78 -38.33
CA ALA A 224 42.04 -59.22 -37.02
C ALA A 224 40.56 -59.34 -36.64
N THR A 225 40.29 -59.55 -35.36
CA THR A 225 38.93 -59.38 -34.82
C THR A 225 38.64 -57.90 -34.61
N ALA A 226 37.38 -57.50 -34.78
CA ALA A 226 36.97 -56.11 -34.71
C ALA A 226 35.57 -55.98 -34.08
N GLY A 227 35.19 -54.76 -33.70
CA GLY A 227 33.87 -54.47 -33.14
C GLY A 227 33.79 -54.53 -31.61
N GLY A 228 34.88 -54.90 -30.92
CA GLY A 228 35.00 -54.72 -29.48
C GLY A 228 35.15 -53.24 -29.15
N ASP A 229 34.20 -52.66 -28.43
CA ASP A 229 34.21 -51.22 -28.08
C ASP A 229 33.63 -51.00 -26.68
N THR A 230 33.97 -49.87 -26.07
CA THR A 230 33.50 -49.44 -24.76
C THR A 230 33.05 -47.99 -24.88
N LYS A 231 31.73 -47.76 -24.91
CA LYS A 231 31.14 -46.42 -24.98
C LYS A 231 30.70 -45.96 -23.60
N LYS A 232 31.17 -44.79 -23.16
CA LYS A 232 30.67 -44.12 -21.96
C LYS A 232 29.54 -43.18 -22.33
N ILE A 233 28.36 -43.43 -21.77
CA ILE A 233 27.16 -42.61 -21.96
C ILE A 233 26.92 -41.84 -20.67
N PRO A 234 26.93 -40.50 -20.68
CA PRO A 234 26.65 -39.73 -19.49
C PRO A 234 25.22 -40.01 -18.99
N VAL A 235 25.08 -40.14 -17.68
CA VAL A 235 23.78 -40.36 -17.03
C VAL A 235 23.63 -39.41 -15.86
N VAL A 236 22.41 -38.95 -15.63
CA VAL A 236 22.11 -38.05 -14.51
C VAL A 236 22.14 -38.85 -13.21
N THR A 237 22.91 -38.39 -12.22
CA THR A 237 22.93 -38.99 -10.88
C THR A 237 21.94 -38.29 -9.95
N GLN A 238 21.61 -38.93 -8.82
CA GLN A 238 20.79 -38.28 -7.79
C GLN A 238 21.47 -37.02 -7.24
N SER A 239 22.80 -37.04 -7.09
CA SER A 239 23.56 -35.87 -6.62
C SER A 239 23.50 -34.70 -7.60
N ASP A 240 23.55 -34.98 -8.92
CA ASP A 240 23.43 -33.94 -9.94
C ASP A 240 22.04 -33.28 -9.90
N TYR A 241 21.01 -34.10 -9.74
CA TYR A 241 19.62 -33.66 -9.58
C TYR A 241 19.49 -32.77 -8.35
N ASP A 242 19.89 -33.22 -7.17
CA ASP A 242 19.74 -32.49 -5.90
C ASP A 242 20.48 -31.14 -5.94
N ALA A 243 21.71 -31.11 -6.49
CA ALA A 243 22.49 -29.89 -6.67
C ALA A 243 21.82 -28.90 -7.64
N THR A 244 21.09 -29.41 -8.64
CA THR A 244 20.34 -28.59 -9.59
C THR A 244 19.03 -28.09 -8.96
N VAL A 245 18.30 -28.94 -8.23
CA VAL A 245 17.10 -28.56 -7.47
C VAL A 245 17.38 -27.43 -6.48
N ALA A 246 18.55 -27.43 -5.82
CA ALA A 246 18.95 -26.36 -4.90
C ALA A 246 18.99 -24.97 -5.55
N ARG A 247 19.13 -24.88 -6.89
CA ARG A 247 19.10 -23.62 -7.65
C ARG A 247 17.70 -23.18 -8.08
N SER A 248 16.67 -24.01 -7.85
CA SER A 248 15.30 -23.74 -8.31
C SER A 248 14.65 -22.52 -7.66
N GLU A 249 14.95 -22.25 -6.38
CA GLU A 249 14.43 -21.05 -5.69
C GLU A 249 14.95 -19.78 -6.34
N LYS A 250 16.24 -19.74 -6.69
CA LYS A 250 16.85 -18.59 -7.34
C LYS A 250 16.25 -18.32 -8.72
N GLU A 251 15.98 -19.39 -9.47
CA GLU A 251 15.28 -19.26 -10.76
C GLU A 251 13.87 -18.69 -10.57
N LEU A 252 13.12 -19.17 -9.58
CA LEU A 252 11.79 -18.63 -9.30
C LEU A 252 11.84 -17.16 -8.86
N GLU A 253 12.87 -16.72 -8.12
CA GLU A 253 13.08 -15.29 -7.81
C GLU A 253 13.25 -14.45 -9.08
N VAL A 254 14.01 -14.94 -10.07
CA VAL A 254 14.20 -14.25 -11.35
C VAL A 254 12.88 -14.12 -12.10
N GLN A 255 12.10 -15.22 -12.17
CA GLN A 255 10.78 -15.20 -12.81
C GLN A 255 9.80 -14.31 -12.04
N GLY A 256 9.86 -14.32 -10.70
CA GLY A 256 9.10 -13.44 -9.83
C GLY A 256 9.44 -11.96 -10.06
N ALA A 257 10.72 -11.61 -10.23
CA ALA A 257 11.12 -10.23 -10.53
C ALA A 257 10.61 -9.78 -11.91
N ALA A 258 10.66 -10.64 -12.92
CA ALA A 258 10.09 -10.36 -14.24
C ALA A 258 8.56 -10.16 -14.18
N GLN A 259 7.87 -10.98 -13.37
CA GLN A 259 6.43 -10.85 -13.16
C GLN A 259 6.07 -9.54 -12.43
N LEU A 260 6.89 -9.13 -11.45
CA LEU A 260 6.72 -7.85 -10.76
C LEU A 260 6.77 -6.66 -11.73
N GLU A 261 7.72 -6.66 -12.66
CA GLU A 261 7.82 -5.61 -13.68
C GLU A 261 6.61 -5.59 -14.61
N THR A 262 6.01 -6.75 -14.88
CA THR A 262 4.75 -6.84 -15.64
C THR A 262 3.59 -6.20 -14.88
N TRP A 263 3.47 -6.48 -13.58
CA TRP A 263 2.44 -5.85 -12.75
C TRP A 263 2.66 -4.35 -12.60
N ARG A 264 3.90 -3.88 -12.47
CA ARG A 264 4.22 -2.45 -12.42
C ARG A 264 3.82 -1.71 -13.69
N LYS A 265 4.03 -2.31 -14.86
CA LYS A 265 3.60 -1.73 -16.14
C LYS A 265 2.08 -1.68 -16.30
N ALA A 266 1.37 -2.63 -15.68
CA ALA A 266 -0.09 -2.67 -15.69
C ALA A 266 -0.75 -1.77 -14.62
N ALA A 267 0.03 -1.26 -13.67
CA ALA A 267 -0.48 -0.44 -12.58
C ALA A 267 -0.83 0.99 -13.02
N THR A 268 -1.86 1.56 -12.39
CA THR A 268 -2.20 2.97 -12.53
C THR A 268 -1.23 3.84 -11.73
N LYS A 269 -1.12 5.14 -12.07
CA LYS A 269 -0.20 6.08 -11.39
C LYS A 269 -0.49 6.25 -9.89
N ASP A 270 -1.72 6.00 -9.47
CA ASP A 270 -2.15 6.13 -8.07
C ASP A 270 -1.83 4.89 -7.23
N ASN A 271 -1.34 3.82 -7.86
CA ASN A 271 -1.12 2.53 -7.25
C ASN A 271 0.36 2.13 -7.31
N ALA A 272 0.92 1.80 -6.15
CA ALA A 272 2.26 1.25 -6.04
C ALA A 272 2.18 -0.28 -5.92
N VAL A 273 2.96 -0.97 -6.76
CA VAL A 273 3.08 -2.43 -6.73
C VAL A 273 4.37 -2.83 -6.02
N TYR A 274 4.23 -3.68 -5.01
CA TYR A 274 5.31 -4.09 -4.13
C TYR A 274 5.61 -5.57 -4.27
N GLY A 275 6.89 -5.85 -4.57
CA GLY A 275 7.62 -7.12 -4.47
C GLY A 275 6.94 -8.38 -5.05
N THR A 276 7.66 -9.48 -4.97
CA THR A 276 7.14 -10.81 -5.30
C THR A 276 7.65 -11.83 -4.30
N ALA A 277 6.73 -12.34 -3.47
CA ALA A 277 6.98 -13.57 -2.71
C ALA A 277 6.77 -14.75 -3.66
N THR A 278 7.78 -15.60 -3.82
CA THR A 278 7.73 -16.75 -4.72
C THR A 278 7.61 -18.04 -3.92
N ARG A 279 6.74 -18.93 -4.36
CA ARG A 279 6.57 -20.25 -3.76
C ARG A 279 6.64 -21.32 -4.84
N ARG A 280 7.57 -22.26 -4.71
CA ARG A 280 7.65 -23.42 -5.61
C ARG A 280 6.42 -24.30 -5.43
N THR A 281 5.74 -24.63 -6.52
CA THR A 281 4.57 -25.51 -6.54
C THR A 281 4.87 -26.84 -7.22
N GLY A 282 5.92 -26.90 -8.05
CA GLY A 282 6.35 -28.14 -8.70
C GLY A 282 7.76 -28.06 -9.25
N ILE A 283 8.33 -29.23 -9.49
CA ILE A 283 9.61 -29.41 -10.18
C ILE A 283 9.59 -30.76 -10.89
N THR A 284 10.32 -30.88 -12.00
CA THR A 284 10.50 -32.17 -12.69
C THR A 284 10.89 -33.27 -11.68
N PRO A 285 10.11 -34.36 -11.57
CA PRO A 285 10.40 -35.47 -10.67
C PRO A 285 11.76 -36.13 -10.94
N PRO A 286 12.45 -36.68 -9.91
CA PRO A 286 13.69 -37.41 -10.11
C PRO A 286 13.53 -38.60 -11.07
N THR A 287 12.37 -39.28 -11.07
CA THR A 287 12.08 -40.43 -11.93
C THR A 287 12.18 -40.14 -13.41
N ASP A 288 12.02 -38.87 -13.80
CA ASP A 288 11.97 -38.45 -15.18
C ASP A 288 13.38 -38.16 -15.74
N VAL A 289 14.38 -38.00 -14.86
CA VAL A 289 15.74 -37.54 -15.21
C VAL A 289 16.84 -38.42 -14.65
N VAL A 290 16.74 -38.87 -13.39
CA VAL A 290 17.79 -39.65 -12.72
C VAL A 290 17.91 -41.03 -13.39
N GLY A 291 19.14 -41.42 -13.68
CA GLY A 291 19.46 -42.66 -14.39
C GLY A 291 19.13 -42.64 -15.89
N LYS A 292 18.64 -41.52 -16.43
CA LYS A 292 18.42 -41.34 -17.85
C LYS A 292 19.72 -40.89 -18.54
N ASP A 293 19.82 -41.24 -19.80
CA ASP A 293 20.92 -40.82 -20.66
C ASP A 293 20.86 -39.31 -20.90
N ALA A 294 22.02 -38.68 -20.79
CA ALA A 294 22.22 -37.27 -21.08
C ALA A 294 23.31 -37.12 -22.14
N PRO A 295 23.01 -37.32 -23.44
CA PRO A 295 24.01 -37.32 -24.51
C PRO A 295 24.82 -36.02 -24.60
N THR A 296 24.23 -34.89 -24.17
CA THR A 296 24.87 -33.56 -24.11
C THR A 296 25.62 -33.30 -22.80
N ALA A 297 25.73 -34.30 -21.92
CA ALA A 297 26.25 -34.17 -20.55
C ALA A 297 25.51 -33.14 -19.69
N THR A 298 24.27 -32.81 -20.06
CA THR A 298 23.40 -31.86 -19.35
C THR A 298 21.97 -32.37 -19.30
N PHE A 299 21.20 -31.88 -18.33
CA PHE A 299 19.77 -32.13 -18.22
C PHE A 299 19.04 -30.88 -17.74
N ASP A 300 17.75 -30.78 -18.05
CA ASP A 300 16.91 -29.65 -17.67
C ASP A 300 15.85 -30.07 -16.67
N LEU A 301 15.62 -29.22 -15.66
CA LEU A 301 14.46 -29.30 -14.78
C LEU A 301 13.53 -28.15 -15.08
N ALA A 302 12.26 -28.47 -15.30
CA ALA A 302 11.19 -27.48 -15.29
C ALA A 302 10.80 -27.20 -13.83
N VAL A 303 10.72 -25.92 -13.48
CA VAL A 303 10.32 -25.46 -12.15
C VAL A 303 9.06 -24.64 -12.31
N THR A 304 8.03 -24.95 -11.52
CA THR A 304 6.79 -24.17 -11.48
C THR A 304 6.61 -23.59 -10.09
N GLY A 305 6.03 -22.39 -10.05
CA GLY A 305 5.79 -21.68 -8.82
C GLY A 305 4.63 -20.71 -8.95
N THR A 306 4.33 -20.06 -7.83
CA THR A 306 3.38 -18.95 -7.76
C THR A 306 4.12 -17.72 -7.26
N ALA A 307 3.96 -16.61 -7.98
CA ALA A 307 4.39 -15.29 -7.53
C ALA A 307 3.19 -14.59 -6.88
N THR A 308 3.42 -14.02 -5.70
CA THR A 308 2.43 -13.20 -4.97
C THR A 308 3.00 -11.81 -4.75
N GLY A 309 2.26 -10.78 -5.15
CA GLY A 309 2.59 -9.38 -4.90
C GLY A 309 1.38 -8.63 -4.41
N TYR A 310 1.57 -7.35 -4.08
CA TYR A 310 0.48 -6.50 -3.57
C TYR A 310 0.48 -5.14 -4.24
N THR A 311 -0.73 -4.67 -4.52
CA THR A 311 -0.99 -3.31 -4.97
C THR A 311 -1.57 -2.51 -3.82
N VAL A 312 -0.97 -1.36 -3.54
CA VAL A 312 -1.40 -0.43 -2.49
C VAL A 312 -1.52 0.96 -3.09
N VAL A 313 -2.55 1.70 -2.72
CA VAL A 313 -2.69 3.10 -3.14
C VAL A 313 -1.49 3.90 -2.62
N ALA A 314 -0.78 4.60 -3.51
CA ALA A 314 0.55 5.16 -3.24
C ALA A 314 0.57 6.19 -2.09
N VAL A 315 -0.55 6.89 -1.85
CA VAL A 315 -0.65 7.89 -0.77
C VAL A 315 -0.91 7.26 0.61
N GLU A 316 -1.43 6.02 0.66
CA GLU A 316 -1.91 5.40 1.90
C GLU A 316 -0.83 5.16 2.95
N PRO A 317 0.39 4.69 2.61
CA PRO A 317 1.45 4.55 3.60
C PRO A 317 1.78 5.88 4.29
N LYS A 318 1.89 6.98 3.53
CA LYS A 318 2.12 8.32 4.08
C LYS A 318 0.93 8.76 4.94
N ARG A 319 -0.30 8.62 4.44
CA ARG A 319 -1.51 9.02 5.15
C ARG A 319 -1.66 8.29 6.49
N THR A 320 -1.42 6.99 6.50
CA THR A 320 -1.49 6.14 7.70
C THR A 320 -0.39 6.50 8.71
N ALA A 321 0.83 6.72 8.23
CA ALA A 321 1.97 7.15 9.05
C ALA A 321 1.69 8.49 9.76
N VAL A 322 1.16 9.48 9.03
CA VAL A 322 0.80 10.80 9.57
C VAL A 322 -0.37 10.69 10.55
N ALA A 323 -1.40 9.89 10.24
CA ALA A 323 -2.52 9.66 11.15
C ALA A 323 -2.08 9.03 12.49
N ARG A 324 -1.15 8.07 12.45
CA ARG A 324 -0.55 7.49 13.67
C ARG A 324 0.28 8.50 14.46
N LEU A 325 1.05 9.35 13.78
CA LEU A 325 1.76 10.44 14.44
C LEU A 325 0.79 11.41 15.13
N ARG A 326 -0.32 11.77 14.46
CA ARG A 326 -1.38 12.62 15.04
C ARG A 326 -1.98 12.01 16.31
N ALA A 327 -2.22 10.71 16.33
CA ALA A 327 -2.72 10.01 17.50
C ALA A 327 -1.72 9.98 18.69
N THR A 328 -0.44 10.26 18.42
CA THR A 328 0.60 10.39 19.46
C THR A 328 0.70 11.83 20.01
N ALA A 329 0.15 12.82 19.29
CA ALA A 329 0.15 14.21 19.74
C ALA A 329 -0.79 14.39 20.96
N PRO A 330 -0.45 15.28 21.90
CA PRO A 330 -1.36 15.65 23.00
C PRO A 330 -2.72 16.13 22.48
N SER A 331 -3.81 15.89 23.22
CA SER A 331 -5.18 16.26 22.83
C SER A 331 -5.37 17.75 22.52
N GLU A 332 -4.57 18.59 23.17
CA GLU A 332 -4.58 20.05 23.04
C GLU A 332 -3.86 20.56 21.78
N ASN A 333 -3.13 19.69 21.08
CA ASN A 333 -2.36 20.05 19.90
C ASN A 333 -2.98 19.45 18.64
N ASP A 334 -2.69 20.10 17.52
CA ASP A 334 -2.87 19.55 16.18
C ASP A 334 -1.53 19.49 15.45
N ILE A 335 -1.47 18.77 14.33
CA ILE A 335 -0.24 18.61 13.55
C ILE A 335 -0.36 19.23 12.16
N ASP A 336 0.74 19.75 11.63
CA ASP A 336 0.86 20.12 10.22
C ASP A 336 1.08 18.85 9.39
N GLU A 337 -0.03 18.26 8.93
CA GLU A 337 -0.04 17.05 8.09
C GLU A 337 0.63 17.29 6.73
N THR A 338 0.52 18.50 6.19
CA THR A 338 1.09 18.90 4.89
C THR A 338 2.61 18.96 4.94
N GLY A 339 3.16 19.54 6.02
CA GLY A 339 4.59 19.62 6.29
C GLY A 339 5.21 18.33 6.85
N ALA A 340 4.42 17.28 7.07
CA ALA A 340 4.91 16.02 7.63
C ALA A 340 5.88 15.31 6.67
N VAL A 341 7.04 14.94 7.22
CA VAL A 341 8.11 14.23 6.52
C VAL A 341 8.09 12.77 6.97
N VAL A 342 7.90 11.87 6.00
CA VAL A 342 7.98 10.42 6.20
C VAL A 342 9.25 9.92 5.54
N GLN A 343 10.10 9.24 6.32
CA GLN A 343 11.32 8.60 5.84
C GLN A 343 11.22 7.09 6.01
N ASN A 344 11.67 6.34 5.01
CA ASN A 344 11.72 4.88 5.09
C ASN A 344 12.99 4.47 5.83
N VAL A 345 12.84 3.86 7.00
CA VAL A 345 13.94 3.27 7.78
C VAL A 345 14.26 1.88 7.23
N LEU A 346 13.21 1.09 6.99
CA LEU A 346 13.28 -0.18 6.27
C LEU A 346 12.32 -0.12 5.09
N GLY A 347 12.84 -0.44 3.90
CA GLY A 347 12.07 -0.50 2.67
C GLY A 347 10.94 -1.54 2.72
N PRO A 348 10.02 -1.51 1.74
CA PRO A 348 8.94 -2.49 1.62
C PRO A 348 9.50 -3.91 1.58
N THR A 349 9.08 -4.75 2.52
CA THR A 349 9.34 -6.19 2.48
C THR A 349 8.02 -6.91 2.24
N VAL A 350 8.00 -7.82 1.27
CA VAL A 350 6.79 -8.58 0.91
C VAL A 350 6.87 -9.97 1.50
N GLY A 351 5.78 -10.39 2.15
CA GLY A 351 5.59 -11.75 2.65
C GLY A 351 4.23 -12.31 2.25
N ASP A 352 3.92 -13.51 2.75
CA ASP A 352 2.66 -14.19 2.49
C ASP A 352 1.44 -13.41 3.01
N ASP A 353 1.65 -12.50 3.94
CA ASP A 353 0.60 -11.82 4.71
C ASP A 353 0.54 -10.31 4.44
N GLY A 354 1.24 -9.85 3.40
CA GLY A 354 1.21 -8.46 2.95
C GLY A 354 2.59 -7.83 2.75
N VAL A 355 2.58 -6.51 2.68
CA VAL A 355 3.77 -5.66 2.59
C VAL A 355 4.00 -4.99 3.94
N ARG A 356 5.24 -4.99 4.42
CA ARG A 356 5.65 -4.33 5.66
C ARG A 356 6.63 -3.19 5.36
N TRP A 357 6.48 -2.09 6.10
CA TRP A 357 7.44 -0.98 6.12
C TRP A 357 7.79 -0.62 7.55
N ARG A 358 9.02 -0.15 7.75
CA ARG A 358 9.37 0.64 8.92
C ARG A 358 9.61 2.07 8.48
N VAL A 359 8.78 2.98 8.96
CA VAL A 359 8.86 4.40 8.60
C VAL A 359 9.12 5.25 9.84
N SER A 360 9.94 6.28 9.69
CA SER A 360 10.15 7.33 10.68
C SER A 360 9.39 8.58 10.23
N VAL A 361 8.53 9.09 11.09
CA VAL A 361 7.66 10.23 10.79
C VAL A 361 8.00 11.38 11.73
N ARG A 362 8.13 12.57 11.15
CA ARG A 362 8.24 13.82 11.91
C ARG A 362 7.34 14.88 11.30
N ALA A 363 6.74 15.70 12.15
CA ALA A 363 5.90 16.82 11.75
C ALA A 363 6.13 18.00 12.68
N GLN A 364 5.50 19.13 12.36
CA GLN A 364 5.33 20.22 13.32
C GLN A 364 3.96 20.06 13.98
N GLN A 365 3.88 20.33 15.27
CA GLN A 365 2.62 20.41 16.02
C GLN A 365 2.41 21.85 16.51
N PHE A 366 1.14 22.22 16.68
CA PHE A 366 0.74 23.51 17.20
C PHE A 366 -0.47 23.36 18.12
N ALA A 367 -0.66 24.30 19.04
CA ALA A 367 -1.82 24.30 19.91
C ALA A 367 -3.11 24.44 19.08
N ARG A 368 -4.12 23.63 19.37
CA ARG A 368 -5.40 23.65 18.67
C ARG A 368 -6.02 25.06 18.76
N PRO A 369 -6.31 25.72 17.63
CA PRO A 369 -6.80 27.10 17.69
C PRO A 369 -8.19 27.23 18.31
N ASN A 370 -8.26 27.97 19.42
CA ASN A 370 -9.53 28.45 20.00
C ASN A 370 -9.75 29.90 19.57
N LEU A 371 -10.24 30.08 18.33
CA LEU A 371 -10.44 31.40 17.76
C LEU A 371 -11.43 32.27 18.56
N PRO A 372 -12.56 31.74 19.09
CA PRO A 372 -13.45 32.54 19.92
C PRO A 372 -12.79 33.09 21.20
N GLN A 373 -11.95 32.30 21.87
CA GLN A 373 -11.21 32.79 23.03
C GLN A 373 -10.16 33.84 22.64
N LEU A 374 -9.53 33.69 21.46
CA LEU A 374 -8.58 34.66 20.95
C LEU A 374 -9.26 35.98 20.55
N SER A 375 -10.43 35.94 19.89
CA SER A 375 -11.19 37.15 19.54
C SER A 375 -11.68 37.88 20.78
N ALA A 376 -12.18 37.15 21.78
CA ALA A 376 -12.59 37.73 23.06
C ALA A 376 -11.41 38.37 23.81
N ALA A 377 -10.23 37.75 23.77
CA ALA A 377 -9.02 38.29 24.40
C ALA A 377 -8.45 39.53 23.69
N LEU A 378 -8.72 39.68 22.39
CA LEU A 378 -8.28 40.83 21.59
C LEU A 378 -9.27 42.00 21.62
N ALA A 379 -10.53 41.75 21.99
CA ALA A 379 -11.58 42.75 21.98
C ALA A 379 -11.25 43.97 22.86
N GLY A 380 -11.40 45.17 22.32
CA GLY A 380 -11.16 46.43 23.01
C GLY A 380 -9.69 46.82 23.25
N HIS A 381 -8.73 45.93 22.95
CA HIS A 381 -7.30 46.21 23.12
C HIS A 381 -6.72 47.07 21.99
N PRO A 382 -5.68 47.88 22.25
CA PRO A 382 -4.89 48.54 21.21
C PRO A 382 -4.22 47.55 20.24
N PHE A 383 -3.88 48.03 19.04
CA PHE A 383 -3.20 47.21 18.04
C PHE A 383 -1.86 46.67 18.56
N GLU A 384 -1.11 47.48 19.28
CA GLU A 384 0.21 47.14 19.83
C GLU A 384 0.14 45.97 20.82
N GLU A 385 -0.99 45.86 21.53
CA GLU A 385 -1.24 44.78 22.50
C GLU A 385 -1.70 43.48 21.83
N SER A 386 -2.12 43.52 20.56
CA SER A 386 -2.56 42.31 19.84
C SER A 386 -1.46 41.26 19.72
N VAL A 387 -0.20 41.70 19.54
CA VAL A 387 0.97 40.83 19.40
C VAL A 387 1.27 40.05 20.69
N PRO A 388 1.45 40.69 21.87
CA PRO A 388 1.69 39.96 23.11
C PRO A 388 0.49 39.11 23.54
N ILE A 389 -0.75 39.56 23.32
CA ILE A 389 -1.98 38.81 23.65
C ILE A 389 -2.09 37.52 22.81
N ALA A 390 -1.79 37.60 21.52
CA ALA A 390 -1.75 36.45 20.62
C ALA A 390 -0.57 35.51 20.96
N SER A 391 0.61 36.07 21.22
CA SER A 391 1.83 35.31 21.53
C SER A 391 1.70 34.50 22.82
N ALA A 392 1.09 35.07 23.86
CA ALA A 392 0.79 34.38 25.11
C ALA A 392 -0.15 33.18 24.94
N ARG A 393 -0.88 33.11 23.82
CA ARG A 393 -1.80 32.02 23.47
C ARG A 393 -1.25 31.12 22.34
N GLY A 394 0.04 31.27 22.00
CA GLY A 394 0.70 30.44 20.99
C GLY A 394 0.44 30.88 19.54
N PHE A 395 0.10 32.15 19.30
CA PHE A 395 -0.12 32.69 17.96
C PHE A 395 0.81 33.86 17.65
N ARG A 396 1.30 33.92 16.41
CA ARG A 396 2.01 35.07 15.85
C ARG A 396 1.03 35.89 14.99
N VAL A 397 0.92 37.17 15.26
CA VAL A 397 0.14 38.09 14.42
C VAL A 397 0.90 38.34 13.12
N VAL A 398 0.25 38.05 11.98
CA VAL A 398 0.80 38.25 10.64
C VAL A 398 0.35 39.60 10.08
N ARG A 399 -0.92 39.93 10.25
CA ARG A 399 -1.53 41.17 9.74
C ARG A 399 -2.74 41.54 10.58
N VAL A 400 -2.96 42.82 10.77
CA VAL A 400 -4.21 43.35 11.33
C VAL A 400 -4.76 44.39 10.37
N GLY A 401 -6.02 44.24 9.99
CA GLY A 401 -6.80 45.22 9.25
C GLY A 401 -7.92 45.75 10.14
N ILE A 402 -8.09 47.08 10.19
CA ILE A 402 -9.13 47.73 10.99
C ILE A 402 -9.89 48.69 10.09
N TRP A 403 -11.22 48.68 10.21
CA TRP A 403 -12.08 49.66 9.57
C TRP A 403 -13.01 50.29 10.60
N PRO A 404 -13.16 51.63 10.60
CA PRO A 404 -12.42 52.61 9.79
C PRO A 404 -10.93 52.70 10.17
N GLY A 405 -10.03 52.98 9.22
CA GLY A 405 -8.58 52.93 9.45
C GLY A 405 -8.04 53.99 10.44
N TRP A 406 -8.84 54.99 10.81
CA TRP A 406 -8.52 55.98 11.85
C TRP A 406 -8.84 55.48 13.27
N TRP A 407 -9.45 54.30 13.41
CA TRP A 407 -9.87 53.75 14.69
C TRP A 407 -8.67 53.18 15.49
N PRO A 408 -8.42 53.63 16.74
CA PRO A 408 -7.15 53.37 17.44
C PRO A 408 -7.10 52.01 18.17
N ARG A 409 -8.21 51.27 18.25
CA ARG A 409 -8.34 50.04 19.05
C ARG A 409 -9.02 48.94 18.27
N LEU A 410 -8.91 47.70 18.69
CA LEU A 410 -9.76 46.64 18.17
C LEU A 410 -11.23 46.86 18.61
N PRO A 411 -12.21 46.38 17.82
CA PRO A 411 -13.62 46.44 18.19
C PRO A 411 -13.88 45.90 19.60
N LEU A 412 -14.78 46.54 20.33
CA LEU A 412 -15.17 46.10 21.69
C LEU A 412 -15.99 44.81 21.66
N LEU A 413 -16.69 44.56 20.55
CA LEU A 413 -17.46 43.35 20.33
C LEU A 413 -16.57 42.34 19.61
N ASP A 414 -16.36 41.18 20.23
CA ASP A 414 -15.62 40.05 19.65
C ASP A 414 -16.21 39.57 18.32
N SER A 415 -17.54 39.63 18.17
CA SER A 415 -18.26 39.35 16.92
C SER A 415 -17.89 40.26 15.74
N ARG A 416 -17.24 41.40 16.02
CA ARG A 416 -16.69 42.33 15.01
C ARG A 416 -15.21 42.09 14.74
N ILE A 417 -14.62 41.03 15.30
CA ILE A 417 -13.24 40.63 15.04
C ILE A 417 -13.28 39.28 14.31
N THR A 418 -12.86 39.28 13.06
CA THR A 418 -12.66 38.03 12.31
C THR A 418 -11.20 37.64 12.38
N ILE A 419 -10.96 36.39 12.80
CA ILE A 419 -9.62 35.83 12.86
C ILE A 419 -9.43 34.88 11.67
N GLU A 420 -8.42 35.15 10.87
CA GLU A 420 -8.00 34.29 9.77
C GLU A 420 -6.73 33.53 10.15
N LEU A 421 -6.71 32.22 9.92
CA LEU A 421 -5.54 31.39 10.15
C LEU A 421 -4.66 31.40 8.91
N ALA A 422 -3.44 31.92 9.05
CA ALA A 422 -2.37 31.75 8.07
C ALA A 422 -1.70 30.37 8.25
N PRO A 423 -0.94 29.88 7.24
CA PRO A 423 -0.13 28.68 7.39
C PRO A 423 0.80 28.78 8.62
N PRO A 424 1.09 27.66 9.30
CA PRO A 424 1.97 27.66 10.46
C PRO A 424 3.34 28.23 10.12
N VAL A 425 3.89 29.07 11.00
CA VAL A 425 5.22 29.66 10.82
C VAL A 425 6.16 29.05 11.87
N ALA A 426 7.38 28.70 11.45
CA ALA A 426 8.39 28.18 12.36
C ALA A 426 8.71 29.20 13.46
N ALA A 427 8.76 28.75 14.72
CA ALA A 427 9.21 29.56 15.84
C ALA A 427 10.71 29.86 15.68
N GLY A 428 11.06 30.95 15.00
CA GLY A 428 12.45 31.36 14.81
C GLY A 428 12.77 32.25 13.60
N SER A 429 11.84 32.46 12.65
CA SER A 429 12.06 33.45 11.59
C SER A 429 11.73 34.85 12.11
N GLN A 430 12.74 35.56 12.61
CA GLN A 430 12.64 37.01 12.82
C GLN A 430 12.39 37.72 11.49
#